data_AF-A0A3Q7FXD4-F1
#
_entry.id   AF-A0A3Q7FXD4-F1
#
_cell.length_a   1.000
_cell.length_b   1.000
_cell.length_c   1.000
_cell.angle_alpha   90.00
_cell.angle_beta   90.00
_cell.angle_gamma   90.00
#
_symmetry.space_group_name_H-M   'P 1'
#
loop_
_entity.id
_entity.type
_entity.pdbx_description
1 polymer ?
#
loop_
_entity_poly.entity_id
_entity_poly.type
_entity_poly.pdbx_seq_one_letter_code
_entity_poly.pdbx_strand_id
1 'polypeptide(L)'
;MSMLNQLFNRGLQGSKCKTCLTLAISRIKLLQNKRDAQLRLMRKEIAQFLQTGQEAIARIRVEHIIREQNVWAAYEILELFCEFVFARVPILESQKECPSELREAVASIIFAAPRCSDLPDLLHVRNLFAAKYGKEFIAAASELRPDTSVNRTIVEKLSVGAPSAELKLNVLKEIAKEYNVEWDSSYTEAELSKNPEDLLNGPKQIAAPVRASLEPNTRGHPPTSENPVTSPNGNRGAKSLDSPTSVTKAPLWPANIDKPSHSDSTLADAVDIKKDTRPETSDVLERARSAISAAERASAAARLAADLVNVKFSSSKIEEDKS
;
A
#
# COMPACT_ATOMS: atom_id res chain seq x y z
N MET A 1 11.22 29.69 31.38
CA MET A 1 9.92 28.98 31.42
C MET A 1 10.19 27.53 30.99
N SER A 2 10.14 26.56 31.91
CA SER A 2 10.81 25.25 31.74
C SER A 2 9.93 24.07 32.16
N MET A 3 10.19 22.88 31.59
CA MET A 3 9.58 21.56 31.85
C MET A 3 8.05 21.45 31.76
N LEU A 4 7.27 22.27 32.47
CA LEU A 4 5.80 22.22 32.49
C LEU A 4 5.20 22.32 31.08
N ASN A 5 5.71 23.23 30.24
CA ASN A 5 5.25 23.33 28.86
C ASN A 5 5.56 22.07 28.00
N GLN A 6 6.49 21.20 28.39
CA GLN A 6 6.70 19.92 27.69
C GLN A 6 5.74 18.83 28.17
N LEU A 7 5.28 18.89 29.43
CA LEU A 7 4.23 18.02 29.95
C LEU A 7 2.84 18.40 29.41
N PHE A 8 2.53 19.70 29.34
CA PHE A 8 1.24 20.20 28.86
C PHE A 8 1.11 20.29 27.33
N ASN A 9 2.20 20.30 26.54
CA ASN A 9 2.13 20.25 25.07
C ASN A 9 1.92 18.85 24.45
N ARG A 10 1.44 17.85 25.22
CA ARG A 10 0.83 16.62 24.65
C ARG A 10 -0.60 16.85 24.12
N GLY A 11 -0.87 18.06 23.62
CA GLY A 11 -2.09 18.40 22.91
C GLY A 11 -2.03 17.95 21.45
N LEU A 12 -3.21 17.74 20.86
CA LEU A 12 -3.35 17.69 19.41
C LEU A 12 -3.05 19.11 18.90
N GLN A 13 -2.10 19.26 17.98
CA GLN A 13 -1.79 20.56 17.40
C GLN A 13 -2.79 20.82 16.28
N GLY A 14 -4.00 21.30 16.62
CA GLY A 14 -5.16 21.26 15.72
C GLY A 14 -5.02 22.05 14.44
N SER A 15 -4.26 23.15 14.46
CA SER A 15 -3.87 23.87 13.23
C SER A 15 -3.13 22.95 12.26
N LYS A 16 -2.09 22.24 12.72
CA LYS A 16 -1.35 21.25 11.91
C LYS A 16 -2.22 20.05 11.55
N CYS A 17 -3.07 19.59 12.45
CA CYS A 17 -4.01 18.49 12.17
C CYS A 17 -4.96 18.85 11.02
N LYS A 18 -5.57 20.04 11.07
CA LYS A 18 -6.38 20.59 9.97
C LYS A 18 -5.58 20.69 8.68
N THR A 19 -4.36 21.23 8.69
CA THR A 19 -3.49 21.29 7.50
C THR A 19 -3.24 19.89 6.91
N CYS A 20 -2.84 18.90 7.71
CA CYS A 20 -2.59 17.55 7.21
C CYS A 20 -3.85 16.86 6.68
N LEU A 21 -5.01 17.08 7.30
CA LEU A 21 -6.31 16.59 6.80
C LEU A 21 -6.70 17.26 5.48
N THR A 22 -6.57 18.58 5.35
CA THR A 22 -6.82 19.31 4.09
C THR A 22 -5.91 18.84 2.97
N LEU A 23 -4.64 18.53 3.27
CA LEU A 23 -3.69 17.98 2.30
C LEU A 23 -4.07 16.54 1.88
N ALA A 24 -4.48 15.68 2.82
CA ALA A 24 -4.97 14.34 2.51
C ALA A 24 -6.20 14.38 1.58
N ILE A 25 -7.22 15.17 1.93
CA ILE A 25 -8.44 15.35 1.12
C ILE A 25 -8.10 15.87 -0.27
N SER A 26 -7.25 16.89 -0.36
CA SER A 26 -6.78 17.46 -1.64
C SER A 26 -6.02 16.43 -2.49
N ARG A 27 -5.24 15.54 -1.86
CA ARG A 27 -4.46 14.51 -2.55
C ARG A 27 -5.32 13.34 -3.02
N ILE A 28 -6.33 12.91 -2.26
CA ILE A 28 -7.32 11.93 -2.73
C ILE A 28 -8.00 12.45 -4.00
N LYS A 29 -8.53 13.69 -3.96
CA LYS A 29 -9.18 14.36 -5.11
C LYS A 29 -8.26 14.49 -6.33
N LEU A 30 -6.95 14.70 -6.13
CA LEU A 30 -5.97 14.70 -7.21
C LEU A 30 -5.73 13.29 -7.80
N LEU A 31 -5.62 12.26 -6.95
CA LEU A 31 -5.37 10.88 -7.37
C LEU A 31 -6.54 10.28 -8.17
N GLN A 32 -7.79 10.73 -7.90
CA GLN A 32 -8.98 10.35 -8.68
C GLN A 32 -8.78 10.57 -10.19
N ASN A 33 -8.23 11.72 -10.58
CA ASN A 33 -8.02 12.09 -11.98
C ASN A 33 -6.97 11.19 -12.68
N LYS A 34 -5.99 10.68 -11.92
CA LYS A 34 -4.97 9.74 -12.43
C LYS A 34 -5.52 8.31 -12.52
N ARG A 35 -6.31 7.89 -11.52
CA ARG A 35 -6.86 6.54 -11.37
C ARG A 35 -7.49 6.05 -12.67
N ASP A 36 -8.44 6.79 -13.23
CA ASP A 36 -9.28 6.32 -14.34
C ASP A 36 -8.46 6.00 -15.61
N ALA A 37 -7.46 6.84 -15.92
CA ALA A 37 -6.55 6.59 -17.03
C ALA A 37 -5.67 5.36 -16.77
N GLN A 38 -5.13 5.22 -15.55
CA GLN A 38 -4.30 4.08 -15.14
C GLN A 38 -5.10 2.77 -15.18
N LEU A 39 -6.34 2.77 -14.70
CA LEU A 39 -7.22 1.60 -14.63
C LEU A 39 -7.66 1.13 -16.03
N ARG A 40 -7.98 2.06 -16.94
CA ARG A 40 -8.24 1.76 -18.36
C ARG A 40 -7.02 1.17 -19.06
N LEU A 41 -5.82 1.72 -18.81
CA LEU A 41 -4.58 1.18 -19.37
C LEU A 41 -4.34 -0.26 -18.91
N MET A 42 -4.42 -0.54 -17.61
CA MET A 42 -4.24 -1.89 -17.07
C MET A 42 -5.30 -2.89 -17.58
N ARG A 43 -6.58 -2.48 -17.72
CA ARG A 43 -7.63 -3.35 -18.31
C ARG A 43 -7.32 -3.67 -19.78
N LYS A 44 -6.84 -2.70 -20.56
CA LYS A 44 -6.38 -2.91 -21.94
C LYS A 44 -5.15 -3.83 -22.04
N GLU A 45 -4.18 -3.70 -21.14
CA GLU A 45 -3.03 -4.62 -21.06
C GLU A 45 -3.47 -6.07 -20.82
N ILE A 46 -4.43 -6.29 -19.90
CA ILE A 46 -5.01 -7.61 -19.65
C ILE A 46 -5.71 -8.17 -20.90
N ALA A 47 -6.49 -7.36 -21.61
CA ALA A 47 -7.11 -7.79 -22.86
C ALA A 47 -6.08 -8.26 -23.91
N GLN A 48 -4.93 -7.58 -24.00
CA GLN A 48 -3.82 -7.99 -24.87
C GLN A 48 -3.15 -9.29 -24.40
N PHE A 49 -2.99 -9.51 -23.09
CA PHE A 49 -2.49 -10.79 -22.56
C PHE A 49 -3.45 -11.95 -22.82
N LEU A 50 -4.77 -11.74 -22.69
CA LEU A 50 -5.78 -12.76 -23.04
C LEU A 50 -5.77 -13.05 -24.55
N GLN A 51 -5.77 -12.03 -25.41
CA GLN A 51 -5.72 -12.18 -26.87
C GLN A 51 -4.46 -12.91 -27.37
N THR A 52 -3.37 -12.87 -26.61
CA THR A 52 -2.10 -13.56 -26.93
C THR A 52 -1.91 -14.88 -26.17
N GLY A 53 -2.94 -15.39 -25.48
CA GLY A 53 -2.87 -16.64 -24.72
C GLY A 53 -1.98 -16.60 -23.46
N GLN A 54 -1.52 -15.42 -23.04
CA GLN A 54 -0.64 -15.22 -21.89
C GLN A 54 -1.43 -15.18 -20.57
N GLU A 55 -2.31 -16.16 -20.36
CA GLU A 55 -3.26 -16.20 -19.25
C GLU A 55 -2.60 -16.19 -17.87
N ALA A 56 -1.40 -16.76 -17.72
CA ALA A 56 -0.64 -16.67 -16.48
C ALA A 56 -0.31 -15.21 -16.11
N ILE A 57 0.02 -14.36 -17.08
CA ILE A 57 0.28 -12.93 -16.87
C ILE A 57 -1.03 -12.20 -16.59
N ALA A 58 -2.11 -12.51 -17.34
CA ALA A 58 -3.43 -11.92 -17.12
C ALA A 58 -3.95 -12.20 -15.70
N ARG A 59 -3.82 -13.43 -15.20
CA ARG A 59 -4.20 -13.83 -13.83
C ARG A 59 -3.40 -13.10 -12.74
N ILE A 60 -2.12 -12.78 -12.98
CA ILE A 60 -1.32 -11.97 -12.05
C ILE A 60 -1.73 -10.49 -12.12
N ARG A 61 -1.96 -9.96 -13.32
CA ARG A 61 -2.32 -8.55 -13.52
C ARG A 61 -3.74 -8.21 -13.06
N VAL A 62 -4.71 -9.13 -13.15
CA VAL A 62 -6.07 -8.85 -12.64
C VAL A 62 -6.08 -8.65 -11.13
N GLU A 63 -5.23 -9.35 -10.38
CA GLU A 63 -5.10 -9.10 -8.94
C GLU A 63 -4.56 -7.71 -8.64
N HIS A 64 -3.67 -7.18 -9.48
CA HIS A 64 -3.19 -5.81 -9.36
C HIS A 64 -4.33 -4.80 -9.55
N ILE A 65 -5.17 -4.99 -10.59
CA ILE A 65 -6.35 -4.14 -10.81
C ILE A 65 -7.33 -4.20 -9.63
N ILE A 66 -7.60 -5.39 -9.08
CA ILE A 66 -8.50 -5.55 -7.94
C ILE A 66 -7.93 -4.88 -6.68
N ARG A 67 -6.61 -4.94 -6.45
CA ARG A 67 -5.94 -4.22 -5.35
C ARG A 67 -6.07 -2.71 -5.52
N GLU A 68 -5.79 -2.17 -6.72
CA GLU A 68 -5.93 -0.74 -7.03
C GLU A 68 -7.38 -0.24 -6.86
N GLN A 69 -8.37 -1.03 -7.30
CA GLN A 69 -9.80 -0.76 -7.09
C GLN A 69 -10.17 -0.75 -5.60
N ASN A 70 -9.68 -1.72 -4.83
CA ASN A 70 -9.96 -1.80 -3.40
C ASN A 70 -9.30 -0.65 -2.63
N VAL A 71 -8.04 -0.30 -2.92
CA VAL A 71 -7.35 0.87 -2.35
C VAL A 71 -8.15 2.14 -2.62
N TRP A 72 -8.66 2.33 -3.84
CA TRP A 72 -9.51 3.48 -4.14
C TRP A 72 -10.84 3.47 -3.35
N ALA A 73 -11.53 2.34 -3.25
CA ALA A 73 -12.75 2.24 -2.46
C ALA A 73 -12.52 2.56 -0.96
N ALA A 74 -11.31 2.29 -0.44
CA ALA A 74 -10.92 2.75 0.88
C ALA A 74 -10.65 4.27 0.93
N TYR A 75 -10.12 4.88 -0.13
CA TYR A 75 -9.85 6.32 -0.21
C TYR A 75 -11.14 7.14 -0.16
N GLU A 76 -12.22 6.70 -0.80
CA GLU A 76 -13.54 7.36 -0.75
C GLU A 76 -14.09 7.44 0.70
N ILE A 77 -13.90 6.38 1.50
CA ILE A 77 -14.28 6.35 2.92
C ILE A 77 -13.31 7.20 3.78
N LEU A 78 -12.01 7.16 3.46
CA LEU A 78 -10.99 7.96 4.17
C LEU A 78 -11.14 9.45 3.93
N GLU A 79 -11.60 9.87 2.75
CA GLU A 79 -11.92 11.28 2.45
C GLU A 79 -13.04 11.78 3.36
N LEU A 80 -14.17 11.05 3.42
CA LEU A 80 -15.29 11.33 4.31
C LEU A 80 -14.85 11.39 5.78
N PHE A 81 -14.03 10.44 6.23
CA PHE A 81 -13.48 10.45 7.58
C PHE A 81 -12.52 11.62 7.84
N CYS A 82 -11.72 12.04 6.85
CA CYS A 82 -10.86 13.21 6.99
C CYS A 82 -11.67 14.50 7.09
N GLU A 83 -12.73 14.67 6.30
CA GLU A 83 -13.64 15.83 6.38
C GLU A 83 -14.43 15.85 7.70
N PHE A 84 -14.96 14.69 8.13
CA PHE A 84 -15.68 14.53 9.39
C PHE A 84 -14.83 14.85 10.63
N VAL A 85 -13.56 14.41 10.63
CA VAL A 85 -12.56 14.72 11.67
C VAL A 85 -12.12 16.19 11.58
N PHE A 86 -11.85 16.73 10.39
CA PHE A 86 -11.45 18.13 10.19
C PHE A 86 -12.43 19.12 10.83
N ALA A 87 -13.74 18.89 10.62
CA ALA A 87 -14.81 19.69 11.21
C ALA A 87 -14.80 19.65 12.75
N ARG A 88 -14.34 18.55 13.35
CA ARG A 88 -14.41 18.27 14.79
C ARG A 88 -13.06 18.34 15.52
N VAL A 89 -11.98 18.79 14.87
CA VAL A 89 -10.67 19.00 15.50
C VAL A 89 -10.72 19.77 16.83
N PRO A 90 -11.52 20.85 17.02
CA PRO A 90 -11.59 21.55 18.32
C PRO A 90 -12.08 20.66 19.49
N ILE A 91 -12.90 19.65 19.19
CA ILE A 91 -13.38 18.66 20.18
C ILE A 91 -12.23 17.69 20.52
N LEU A 92 -11.46 17.25 19.52
CA LEU A 92 -10.27 16.40 19.70
C LEU A 92 -9.11 17.14 20.41
N GLU A 93 -9.01 18.46 20.25
CA GLU A 93 -8.07 19.29 20.99
C GLU A 93 -8.44 19.38 22.47
N SER A 94 -9.70 19.72 22.78
CA SER A 94 -10.19 19.92 24.15
C SER A 94 -10.35 18.64 24.96
N GLN A 95 -10.87 17.55 24.37
CA GLN A 95 -11.11 16.29 25.09
C GLN A 95 -9.82 15.51 25.31
N LYS A 96 -9.58 14.99 26.53
CA LYS A 96 -8.38 14.19 26.86
C LYS A 96 -8.33 12.88 26.08
N GLU A 97 -9.46 12.21 25.95
CA GLU A 97 -9.63 10.91 25.29
C GLU A 97 -10.34 11.09 23.94
N CYS A 98 -10.31 10.06 23.08
CA CYS A 98 -10.99 10.12 21.78
C CYS A 98 -12.50 9.91 21.98
N PRO A 99 -13.36 10.90 21.64
CA PRO A 99 -14.82 10.77 21.76
C PRO A 99 -15.34 9.55 20.97
N SER A 100 -16.38 8.89 21.49
CA SER A 100 -17.00 7.71 20.87
C SER A 100 -17.42 7.96 19.42
N GLU A 101 -18.13 9.07 19.18
CA GLU A 101 -18.58 9.52 17.84
C GLU A 101 -17.45 9.71 16.83
N LEU A 102 -16.23 9.98 17.29
CA LEU A 102 -15.06 10.21 16.44
C LEU A 102 -14.15 8.98 16.34
N ARG A 103 -14.38 7.96 17.16
CA ARG A 103 -13.46 6.84 17.37
C ARG A 103 -13.28 6.00 16.13
N GLU A 104 -14.34 5.77 15.35
CA GLU A 104 -14.25 5.03 14.08
C GLU A 104 -13.41 5.77 13.04
N ALA A 105 -13.72 7.04 12.76
CA ALA A 105 -12.98 7.83 11.78
C ALA A 105 -11.50 7.97 12.16
N VAL A 106 -11.22 8.27 13.43
CA VAL A 106 -9.85 8.41 13.96
C VAL A 106 -9.09 7.08 13.89
N ALA A 107 -9.68 5.97 14.37
CA ALA A 107 -9.03 4.66 14.33
C ALA A 107 -8.80 4.16 12.88
N SER A 108 -9.73 4.45 11.97
CA SER A 108 -9.63 4.09 10.56
C SER A 108 -8.52 4.86 9.83
N ILE A 109 -8.37 6.16 10.09
CA ILE A 109 -7.24 6.95 9.60
C ILE A 109 -5.91 6.39 10.14
N ILE A 110 -5.85 6.01 11.42
CA ILE A 110 -4.66 5.41 12.04
C ILE A 110 -4.29 4.06 11.39
N PHE A 111 -5.28 3.21 11.12
CA PHE A 111 -5.11 1.92 10.47
C PHE A 111 -4.67 2.05 9.00
N ALA A 112 -5.25 3.00 8.26
CA ALA A 112 -4.97 3.21 6.85
C ALA A 112 -3.63 3.92 6.58
N ALA A 113 -3.23 4.86 7.45
CA ALA A 113 -2.02 5.67 7.27
C ALA A 113 -0.71 4.90 6.89
N PRO A 114 -0.36 3.75 7.50
CA PRO A 114 0.81 2.96 7.08
C PRO A 114 0.57 2.08 5.83
N ARG A 115 -0.66 1.98 5.33
CA ARG A 115 -1.09 1.16 4.18
C ARG A 115 -1.30 1.97 2.90
N CYS A 116 -1.42 3.30 2.99
CA CYS A 116 -1.68 4.20 1.88
C CYS A 116 -0.45 5.05 1.54
N SER A 117 0.50 4.49 0.79
CA SER A 117 1.78 5.14 0.40
C SER A 117 1.61 6.51 -0.23
N ASP A 118 0.60 6.66 -1.07
CA ASP A 118 0.32 7.88 -1.84
C ASP A 118 -0.38 8.97 -1.02
N LEU A 119 -0.70 8.69 0.25
CA LEU A 119 -1.33 9.63 1.19
C LEU A 119 -0.44 9.88 2.44
N PRO A 120 0.80 10.39 2.28
CA PRO A 120 1.74 10.56 3.39
C PRO A 120 1.26 11.53 4.48
N ASP A 121 0.26 12.37 4.21
CA ASP A 121 -0.33 13.26 5.22
C ASP A 121 -1.12 12.47 6.27
N LEU A 122 -1.69 11.31 5.92
CA LEU A 122 -2.35 10.43 6.89
C LEU A 122 -1.35 9.90 7.93
N LEU A 123 -0.09 9.66 7.54
CA LEU A 123 0.97 9.30 8.48
C LEU A 123 1.29 10.45 9.45
N HIS A 124 1.22 11.70 8.98
CA HIS A 124 1.35 12.89 9.84
C HIS A 124 0.16 13.02 10.80
N VAL A 125 -1.08 12.79 10.32
CA VAL A 125 -2.29 12.77 11.17
C VAL A 125 -2.20 11.66 12.23
N ARG A 126 -1.78 10.44 11.86
CA ARG A 126 -1.52 9.32 12.79
C ARG A 126 -0.49 9.70 13.85
N ASN A 127 0.59 10.39 13.47
CA ASN A 127 1.63 10.82 14.41
C ASN A 127 1.14 11.93 15.36
N LEU A 128 0.24 12.82 14.90
CA LEU A 128 -0.43 13.80 15.75
C LEU A 128 -1.39 13.12 16.75
N PHE A 129 -2.14 12.10 16.34
CA PHE A 129 -2.93 11.28 17.27
C PHE A 129 -2.06 10.45 18.23
N ALA A 130 -0.87 10.00 17.81
CA ALA A 130 0.09 9.32 18.68
C ALA A 130 0.60 10.23 19.81
N ALA A 131 0.78 11.52 19.53
CA ALA A 131 1.18 12.51 20.53
C ALA A 131 0.04 12.86 21.52
N LYS A 132 -1.22 12.86 21.04
CA LYS A 132 -2.42 13.19 21.80
C LYS A 132 -2.95 12.03 22.67
N TYR A 133 -3.12 10.84 22.08
CA TYR A 133 -3.78 9.68 22.71
C TYR A 133 -2.80 8.56 23.12
N GLY A 134 -1.51 8.71 22.79
CA GLY A 134 -0.46 7.77 23.19
C GLY A 134 -0.33 6.54 22.28
N LYS A 135 0.75 5.78 22.48
CA LYS A 135 1.13 4.66 21.59
C LYS A 135 0.14 3.50 21.61
N GLU A 136 -0.45 3.15 22.76
CA GLU A 136 -1.39 2.01 22.84
C GLU A 136 -2.66 2.23 22.03
N PHE A 137 -3.20 3.46 22.00
CA PHE A 137 -4.35 3.79 21.14
C PHE A 137 -4.02 3.60 19.64
N ILE A 138 -2.77 3.95 19.25
CA ILE A 138 -2.28 3.74 17.89
C ILE A 138 -2.04 2.26 17.59
N ALA A 139 -1.45 1.52 18.54
CA ALA A 139 -1.17 0.10 18.41
C ALA A 139 -2.48 -0.69 18.26
N ALA A 140 -3.44 -0.46 19.16
CA ALA A 140 -4.75 -1.10 19.13
C ALA A 140 -5.45 -0.95 17.77
N ALA A 141 -5.53 0.28 17.23
CA ALA A 141 -6.12 0.53 15.92
C ALA A 141 -5.27 0.01 14.74
N SER A 142 -3.94 -0.07 14.88
CA SER A 142 -3.06 -0.64 13.83
C SER A 142 -3.15 -2.17 13.76
N GLU A 143 -3.39 -2.82 14.91
CA GLU A 143 -3.42 -4.26 15.15
C GLU A 143 -4.83 -4.88 15.10
N LEU A 144 -5.88 -4.05 15.04
CA LEU A 144 -7.29 -4.46 15.11
C LEU A 144 -7.66 -5.19 16.41
N ARG A 145 -7.24 -4.65 17.56
CA ARG A 145 -7.64 -5.20 18.87
C ARG A 145 -9.18 -5.13 19.04
N PRO A 146 -9.83 -6.05 19.80
CA PRO A 146 -11.29 -6.21 19.82
C PRO A 146 -12.09 -5.00 20.34
N ASP A 147 -11.44 -4.07 21.04
CA ASP A 147 -11.98 -2.80 21.54
C ASP A 147 -11.96 -1.67 20.49
N THR A 148 -11.37 -1.90 19.31
CA THR A 148 -11.14 -0.85 18.32
C THR A 148 -12.26 -0.70 17.30
N SER A 149 -12.64 0.54 17.04
CA SER A 149 -13.76 0.89 16.16
C SER A 149 -13.35 1.03 14.68
N VAL A 150 -12.33 0.33 14.20
CA VAL A 150 -11.85 0.50 12.81
C VAL A 150 -12.94 0.07 11.82
N ASN A 151 -13.22 0.90 10.83
CA ASN A 151 -14.27 0.65 9.84
C ASN A 151 -13.99 -0.65 9.07
N ARG A 152 -14.94 -1.59 9.12
CA ARG A 152 -14.80 -2.94 8.54
C ARG A 152 -14.50 -2.92 7.05
N THR A 153 -15.09 -1.99 6.28
CA THR A 153 -14.84 -1.88 4.84
C THR A 153 -13.41 -1.44 4.57
N ILE A 154 -12.86 -0.47 5.32
CA ILE A 154 -11.45 -0.09 5.21
C ILE A 154 -10.51 -1.27 5.58
N VAL A 155 -10.86 -2.08 6.58
CA VAL A 155 -10.10 -3.30 6.93
C VAL A 155 -10.08 -4.31 5.78
N GLU A 156 -11.24 -4.58 5.19
CA GLU A 156 -11.37 -5.51 4.06
C GLU A 156 -10.62 -5.01 2.82
N LYS A 157 -10.78 -3.72 2.49
CA LYS A 157 -10.23 -3.10 1.27
C LYS A 157 -8.74 -2.82 1.34
N LEU A 158 -8.17 -2.59 2.52
CA LEU A 158 -6.71 -2.44 2.73
C LEU A 158 -6.07 -3.73 3.30
N SER A 159 -6.73 -4.88 3.14
CA SER A 159 -6.15 -6.18 3.46
C SER A 159 -5.10 -6.59 2.42
N VAL A 160 -4.05 -7.29 2.88
CA VAL A 160 -2.98 -7.82 2.03
C VAL A 160 -3.38 -9.17 1.38
N GLY A 161 -4.55 -9.71 1.73
CA GLY A 161 -5.06 -10.97 1.21
C GLY A 161 -5.18 -11.02 -0.32
N ALA A 162 -4.99 -12.20 -0.91
CA ALA A 162 -5.23 -12.40 -2.33
C ALA A 162 -6.73 -12.32 -2.65
N PRO A 163 -7.15 -11.68 -3.77
CA PRO A 163 -8.53 -11.71 -4.22
C PRO A 163 -9.03 -13.14 -4.48
N SER A 164 -10.31 -13.40 -4.25
CA SER A 164 -10.91 -14.73 -4.45
C SER A 164 -10.80 -15.18 -5.92
N ALA A 165 -10.72 -16.50 -6.13
CA ALA A 165 -10.69 -17.10 -7.47
C ALA A 165 -11.84 -16.60 -8.36
N GLU A 166 -13.05 -16.59 -7.81
CA GLU A 166 -14.27 -16.06 -8.44
C GLU A 166 -14.14 -14.59 -8.85
N LEU A 167 -13.68 -13.71 -7.96
CA LEU A 167 -13.54 -12.28 -8.28
C LEU A 167 -12.51 -12.04 -9.40
N LYS A 168 -11.39 -12.78 -9.36
CA LYS A 168 -10.35 -12.72 -10.41
C LYS A 168 -10.91 -13.18 -11.76
N LEU A 169 -11.64 -14.29 -11.78
CA LEU A 169 -12.28 -14.85 -12.96
C LEU A 169 -13.35 -13.91 -13.53
N ASN A 170 -14.19 -13.32 -12.68
CA ASN A 170 -15.26 -12.41 -13.09
C ASN A 170 -14.68 -11.12 -13.70
N VAL A 171 -13.66 -10.51 -13.10
CA VAL A 171 -13.01 -9.32 -13.66
C VAL A 171 -12.26 -9.63 -14.96
N LEU A 172 -11.69 -10.84 -15.13
CA LEU A 172 -11.14 -11.27 -16.43
C LEU A 172 -12.23 -11.40 -17.49
N LYS A 173 -13.38 -12.03 -17.16
CA LYS A 173 -14.54 -12.18 -18.06
C LYS A 173 -15.14 -10.82 -18.44
N GLU A 174 -15.20 -9.85 -17.52
CA GLU A 174 -15.56 -8.45 -17.83
C GLU A 174 -14.60 -7.81 -18.83
N ILE A 175 -13.27 -7.92 -18.61
CA ILE A 175 -12.26 -7.28 -19.46
C ILE A 175 -12.27 -7.90 -20.86
N ALA A 176 -12.37 -9.22 -20.98
CA ALA A 176 -12.52 -9.88 -22.27
C ALA A 176 -13.73 -9.33 -23.04
N LYS A 177 -14.88 -9.17 -22.36
CA LYS A 177 -16.09 -8.59 -22.93
C LYS A 177 -15.95 -7.09 -23.29
N GLU A 178 -15.29 -6.29 -22.45
CA GLU A 178 -15.07 -4.85 -22.66
C GLU A 178 -14.25 -4.57 -23.94
N TYR A 179 -13.23 -5.40 -24.21
CA TYR A 179 -12.34 -5.25 -25.36
C TYR A 179 -12.67 -6.17 -26.55
N ASN A 180 -13.79 -6.91 -26.49
CA ASN A 180 -14.24 -7.86 -27.51
C ASN A 180 -13.19 -8.95 -27.84
N VAL A 181 -12.54 -9.49 -26.80
CA VAL A 181 -11.60 -10.61 -26.92
C VAL A 181 -12.36 -11.92 -26.76
N GLU A 182 -12.37 -12.75 -27.80
CA GLU A 182 -12.82 -14.14 -27.69
C GLU A 182 -11.80 -14.92 -26.86
N TRP A 183 -12.25 -15.46 -25.72
CA TRP A 183 -11.41 -16.14 -24.74
C TRP A 183 -12.19 -17.27 -24.06
N ASP A 184 -11.65 -18.49 -24.11
CA ASP A 184 -12.14 -19.62 -23.31
C ASP A 184 -11.55 -19.55 -21.90
N SER A 185 -12.39 -19.25 -20.92
CA SER A 185 -11.94 -19.16 -19.53
C SER A 185 -11.66 -20.51 -18.87
N SER A 186 -11.97 -21.64 -19.51
CA SER A 186 -11.95 -22.97 -18.88
C SER A 186 -10.59 -23.34 -18.27
N TYR A 187 -9.48 -22.98 -18.94
CA TYR A 187 -8.14 -23.22 -18.42
C TYR A 187 -7.86 -22.37 -17.16
N THR A 188 -8.05 -21.04 -17.23
CA THR A 188 -7.91 -20.15 -16.08
C THR A 188 -8.85 -20.50 -14.92
N GLU A 189 -10.08 -20.94 -15.20
CA GLU A 189 -11.07 -21.32 -14.20
C GLU A 189 -10.62 -22.56 -13.42
N ALA A 190 -10.16 -23.60 -14.12
CA ALA A 190 -9.55 -24.78 -13.50
C ALA A 190 -8.24 -24.45 -12.75
N GLU A 191 -7.39 -23.57 -13.30
CA GLU A 191 -6.12 -23.17 -12.68
C GLU A 191 -6.32 -22.22 -11.48
N LEU A 192 -7.48 -21.56 -11.37
CA LEU A 192 -7.90 -20.77 -10.21
C LEU A 192 -8.67 -21.58 -9.17
N SER A 193 -9.27 -22.72 -9.54
CA SER A 193 -9.93 -23.64 -8.59
C SER A 193 -8.94 -24.54 -7.84
N LYS A 194 -7.70 -24.65 -8.32
CA LYS A 194 -6.62 -25.29 -7.56
C LYS A 194 -6.34 -24.49 -6.28
N ASN A 195 -6.40 -25.17 -5.14
CA ASN A 195 -5.85 -24.61 -3.91
C ASN A 195 -4.37 -24.23 -4.12
N PRO A 196 -3.84 -23.20 -3.45
CA PRO A 196 -2.41 -22.97 -3.42
C PRO A 196 -1.73 -24.22 -2.85
N GLU A 197 -0.94 -24.92 -3.66
CA GLU A 197 -0.03 -25.96 -3.19
C GLU A 197 0.85 -25.35 -2.09
N ASP A 198 0.78 -25.88 -0.88
CA ASP A 198 1.56 -25.38 0.24
C ASP A 198 3.02 -25.81 0.09
N LEU A 199 3.79 -25.01 -0.65
CA LEU A 199 5.20 -25.27 -0.97
C LEU A 199 6.12 -25.29 0.27
N LEU A 200 5.59 -25.05 1.48
CA LEU A 200 6.30 -25.24 2.75
C LEU A 200 6.13 -26.67 3.32
N ASN A 201 5.13 -27.44 2.86
CA ASN A 201 4.98 -28.86 3.20
C ASN A 201 5.84 -29.73 2.27
N GLY A 202 7.12 -29.90 2.64
CA GLY A 202 8.00 -30.87 1.99
C GLY A 202 7.48 -32.32 2.07
N PRO A 203 7.90 -33.24 1.17
CA PRO A 203 7.27 -34.55 0.99
C PRO A 203 7.24 -35.45 2.24
N LYS A 204 6.08 -35.51 2.91
CA LYS A 204 5.82 -36.41 4.06
C LYS A 204 5.47 -37.83 3.59
N GLN A 205 6.44 -38.54 2.99
CA GLN A 205 6.24 -39.96 2.66
C GLN A 205 7.55 -40.75 2.57
N ILE A 206 8.05 -41.23 3.72
CA ILE A 206 8.98 -42.38 3.81
C ILE A 206 8.49 -43.29 4.94
N ALA A 207 8.46 -44.60 4.65
CA ALA A 207 8.25 -45.71 5.59
C ALA A 207 6.97 -45.69 6.47
N ALA A 208 5.89 -46.31 5.97
CA ALA A 208 4.96 -47.03 6.84
C ALA A 208 5.54 -48.44 7.13
N PRO A 209 5.56 -48.94 8.38
CA PRO A 209 6.00 -50.30 8.68
C PRO A 209 4.95 -51.34 8.26
N VAL A 210 5.41 -52.52 7.86
CA VAL A 210 4.56 -53.62 7.40
C VAL A 210 3.68 -54.16 8.52
N ARG A 211 2.39 -54.35 8.24
CA ARG A 211 1.40 -54.94 9.16
C ARG A 211 1.46 -56.46 9.08
N ALA A 212 1.94 -57.10 10.14
CA ALA A 212 1.78 -58.54 10.37
C ALA A 212 0.68 -58.77 11.43
N SER A 213 -0.31 -59.59 11.08
CA SER A 213 -1.44 -59.95 11.96
C SER A 213 -1.26 -61.35 12.54
N LEU A 214 -1.68 -61.56 13.79
CA LEU A 214 -2.20 -62.83 14.32
C LEU A 214 -2.98 -62.53 15.62
N GLU A 215 -4.05 -63.29 15.90
CA GLU A 215 -4.96 -63.06 17.04
C GLU A 215 -4.88 -64.22 18.09
N PRO A 216 -5.93 -64.58 18.87
CA PRO A 216 -6.01 -64.13 20.27
C PRO A 216 -6.22 -65.25 21.31
N ASN A 217 -6.04 -64.97 22.61
CA ASN A 217 -6.77 -65.67 23.67
C ASN A 217 -6.88 -64.89 24.99
N THR A 218 -7.46 -65.50 26.03
CA THR A 218 -8.37 -64.84 26.99
C THR A 218 -8.09 -65.20 28.46
N ARG A 219 -8.55 -64.30 29.38
CA ARG A 219 -8.80 -64.46 30.85
C ARG A 219 -7.67 -64.08 31.83
N GLY A 220 -8.03 -63.29 32.85
CA GLY A 220 -7.24 -63.08 34.09
C GLY A 220 -7.42 -61.71 34.76
N HIS A 221 -7.84 -61.66 36.03
CA HIS A 221 -7.86 -60.48 36.92
C HIS A 221 -7.31 -60.89 38.31
N PRO A 222 -6.90 -59.96 39.22
CA PRO A 222 -5.84 -58.96 39.08
C PRO A 222 -4.56 -59.39 39.89
N PRO A 223 -4.30 -59.13 41.20
CA PRO A 223 -4.73 -58.11 42.17
C PRO A 223 -3.61 -57.31 42.93
N THR A 224 -3.86 -56.02 43.19
CA THR A 224 -3.37 -55.19 44.34
C THR A 224 -1.88 -54.79 44.47
N SER A 225 -1.65 -53.59 45.02
CA SER A 225 -0.39 -53.01 45.57
C SER A 225 0.70 -52.54 44.57
N GLU A 226 1.52 -51.50 44.84
CA GLU A 226 1.49 -50.51 45.94
C GLU A 226 2.04 -49.10 45.58
N ASN A 227 1.86 -48.14 46.49
CA ASN A 227 2.38 -46.77 46.51
C ASN A 227 3.74 -46.66 47.28
N PRO A 228 4.28 -45.46 47.61
CA PRO A 228 4.96 -44.50 46.72
C PRO A 228 6.37 -44.10 47.28
N VAL A 229 6.81 -42.83 47.07
CA VAL A 229 7.80 -42.01 47.86
C VAL A 229 9.14 -41.61 47.18
N THR A 230 9.33 -40.29 47.03
CA THR A 230 10.54 -39.41 46.81
C THR A 230 11.65 -39.80 45.80
N SER A 231 12.15 -38.91 44.90
CA SER A 231 12.92 -37.65 45.11
C SER A 231 14.19 -37.77 45.99
N PRO A 232 15.23 -36.90 45.85
CA PRO A 232 15.53 -35.91 44.78
C PRO A 232 17.04 -35.78 44.38
N ASN A 233 17.31 -34.88 43.42
CA ASN A 233 18.54 -34.05 43.30
C ASN A 233 19.89 -34.71 42.89
N GLY A 234 20.79 -33.96 42.23
CA GLY A 234 22.12 -34.47 41.82
C GLY A 234 22.92 -33.67 40.78
N ASN A 235 23.23 -32.40 41.03
CA ASN A 235 23.89 -31.52 40.05
C ASN A 235 25.44 -31.68 39.98
N ARG A 236 25.98 -32.10 38.82
CA ARG A 236 27.38 -31.88 38.31
C ARG A 236 27.60 -32.58 36.94
N GLY A 237 28.52 -32.16 36.06
CA GLY A 237 29.35 -30.94 36.11
C GLY A 237 30.63 -30.92 35.23
N ALA A 238 30.49 -31.04 33.90
CA ALA A 238 31.56 -30.82 32.87
C ALA A 238 32.74 -31.84 32.88
N LYS A 239 33.68 -31.89 31.91
CA LYS A 239 34.08 -30.99 30.79
C LYS A 239 34.59 -31.81 29.57
N SER A 240 34.86 -31.12 28.45
CA SER A 240 35.95 -31.41 27.47
C SER A 240 35.72 -32.62 26.54
N LEU A 241 35.92 -32.57 25.22
CA LEU A 241 36.36 -31.52 24.26
C LEU A 241 35.61 -31.81 22.91
N ASP A 242 35.78 -31.21 21.72
CA ASP A 242 36.76 -30.26 21.17
C ASP A 242 36.11 -29.39 20.06
N SER A 243 36.88 -28.81 19.13
CA SER A 243 36.43 -28.03 17.94
C SER A 243 37.43 -28.24 16.77
N PRO A 244 37.22 -27.73 15.51
CA PRO A 244 36.99 -26.31 15.13
C PRO A 244 35.70 -26.08 14.30
N THR A 245 34.98 -24.93 14.34
CA THR A 245 35.22 -23.59 13.71
C THR A 245 35.42 -23.62 12.17
N SER A 246 34.93 -22.69 11.33
CA SER A 246 34.28 -21.35 11.47
C SER A 246 33.51 -21.04 10.14
N VAL A 247 32.82 -19.92 9.80
CA VAL A 247 32.63 -18.54 10.32
C VAL A 247 31.21 -18.03 9.93
N THR A 248 30.68 -16.97 10.57
CA THR A 248 29.50 -16.18 10.10
C THR A 248 29.61 -14.71 10.55
N LYS A 249 29.23 -13.70 9.73
CA LYS A 249 28.38 -12.52 10.11
C LYS A 249 28.27 -11.36 9.10
N ALA A 250 27.19 -10.60 9.33
CA ALA A 250 26.58 -9.46 8.67
C ALA A 250 27.42 -8.15 8.50
N PRO A 251 26.95 -7.19 7.67
CA PRO A 251 27.57 -5.86 7.47
C PRO A 251 27.02 -4.74 8.39
N LEU A 252 27.68 -3.58 8.39
CA LEU A 252 27.32 -2.33 9.08
C LEU A 252 27.56 -1.10 8.18
N TRP A 253 26.88 0.03 8.47
CA TRP A 253 27.07 1.33 7.80
C TRP A 253 28.33 2.09 8.27
N PRO A 254 28.79 3.08 7.49
CA PRO A 254 28.96 4.43 8.03
C PRO A 254 28.40 5.54 7.10
N ALA A 255 28.62 6.83 7.43
CA ALA A 255 27.98 7.97 6.74
C ALA A 255 28.85 9.24 6.63
N ASN A 256 28.53 10.04 5.59
CA ASN A 256 28.64 11.51 5.45
C ASN A 256 30.00 12.27 5.38
N ILE A 257 30.03 13.27 4.46
CA ILE A 257 30.86 14.51 4.44
C ILE A 257 32.35 14.27 4.10
N ASP A 258 33.04 14.97 3.18
CA ASP A 258 33.06 16.44 2.90
C ASP A 258 33.33 16.84 1.40
N LYS A 259 33.75 18.09 1.14
CA LYS A 259 33.77 18.83 -0.15
C LYS A 259 35.19 18.89 -0.83
N PRO A 260 35.54 19.77 -1.82
CA PRO A 260 36.36 19.36 -2.98
C PRO A 260 37.73 20.05 -3.13
N SER A 261 38.57 19.56 -4.06
CA SER A 261 39.73 20.30 -4.59
C SER A 261 40.11 19.85 -6.02
N HIS A 262 40.99 20.62 -6.68
CA HIS A 262 41.34 20.48 -8.10
C HIS A 262 42.62 19.65 -8.31
N SER A 263 42.69 18.94 -9.44
CA SER A 263 43.90 18.89 -10.27
C SER A 263 43.53 18.77 -11.74
N ASP A 264 44.36 19.36 -12.60
CA ASP A 264 44.21 19.38 -14.07
C ASP A 264 45.44 18.70 -14.69
N SER A 265 45.22 17.76 -15.61
CA SER A 265 46.27 17.15 -16.44
C SER A 265 45.66 16.48 -17.68
N THR A 266 46.43 16.46 -18.77
CA THR A 266 45.88 16.39 -20.14
C THR A 266 46.36 15.16 -20.93
N LEU A 267 45.63 14.86 -22.02
CA LEU A 267 46.01 14.12 -23.24
C LEU A 267 46.13 12.57 -23.21
N ALA A 268 45.41 11.96 -24.17
CA ALA A 268 45.70 10.71 -24.90
C ALA A 268 45.77 9.37 -24.11
N ASP A 269 45.42 8.20 -24.65
CA ASP A 269 45.06 7.83 -26.04
C ASP A 269 43.92 6.77 -26.08
N ALA A 270 43.44 6.38 -27.28
CA ALA A 270 42.20 5.61 -27.45
C ALA A 270 42.32 4.09 -27.68
N VAL A 271 41.34 3.31 -27.17
CA VAL A 271 40.89 1.99 -27.72
C VAL A 271 39.35 1.86 -27.60
N ASP A 272 38.73 1.23 -28.60
CA ASP A 272 37.27 1.07 -28.81
C ASP A 272 36.60 -0.02 -27.93
N ILE A 273 35.48 0.33 -27.25
CA ILE A 273 34.40 -0.62 -26.89
C ILE A 273 33.01 0.05 -27.01
N LYS A 274 32.21 -0.42 -27.97
CA LYS A 274 30.72 -0.44 -28.08
C LYS A 274 29.93 0.88 -27.96
N LYS A 275 29.14 1.10 -29.03
CA LYS A 275 28.16 2.18 -29.23
C LYS A 275 26.81 1.85 -28.59
N ASP A 276 26.40 2.63 -27.60
CA ASP A 276 25.00 2.74 -27.14
C ASP A 276 24.45 4.15 -27.42
N THR A 277 23.20 4.24 -27.90
CA THR A 277 22.67 5.47 -28.50
C THR A 277 22.16 6.44 -27.44
N ARG A 278 22.97 7.46 -27.13
CA ARG A 278 22.58 8.60 -26.28
C ARG A 278 21.84 9.64 -27.15
N PRO A 279 20.57 10.00 -26.87
CA PRO A 279 19.86 11.01 -27.66
C PRO A 279 20.48 12.40 -27.47
N GLU A 280 20.60 13.15 -28.57
CA GLU A 280 21.28 14.44 -28.56
C GLU A 280 20.48 15.52 -27.83
N THR A 281 21.19 16.43 -27.15
CA THR A 281 20.59 17.52 -26.38
C THR A 281 19.83 18.54 -27.24
N SER A 282 20.07 18.56 -28.56
CA SER A 282 19.35 19.42 -29.50
C SER A 282 17.85 19.12 -29.55
N ASP A 283 17.46 17.84 -29.64
CA ASP A 283 16.07 17.38 -29.75
C ASP A 283 15.24 17.79 -28.51
N VAL A 284 15.86 17.76 -27.32
CA VAL A 284 15.23 18.22 -26.07
C VAL A 284 14.98 19.73 -26.07
N LEU A 285 15.95 20.52 -26.54
CA LEU A 285 15.85 21.98 -26.62
C LEU A 285 14.87 22.44 -27.72
N GLU A 286 14.78 21.71 -28.84
CA GLU A 286 13.85 22.01 -29.93
C GLU A 286 12.41 21.66 -29.56
N ARG A 287 12.17 20.54 -28.85
CA ARG A 287 10.86 20.27 -28.23
C ARG A 287 10.48 21.32 -27.18
N ALA A 288 11.42 21.79 -26.36
CA ALA A 288 11.16 22.84 -25.38
C ALA A 288 10.75 24.17 -26.05
N ARG A 289 11.44 24.59 -27.10
CA ARG A 289 11.07 25.77 -27.92
C ARG A 289 9.68 25.59 -28.55
N SER A 290 9.42 24.42 -29.14
CA SER A 290 8.13 24.09 -29.76
C SER A 290 6.97 24.15 -28.77
N ALA A 291 7.18 23.70 -27.53
CA ALA A 291 6.20 23.78 -26.44
C ALA A 291 5.91 25.23 -26.00
N ILE A 292 6.94 26.07 -25.89
CA ILE A 292 6.78 27.51 -25.58
C ILE A 292 5.94 28.20 -26.64
N SER A 293 6.29 28.05 -27.93
CA SER A 293 5.52 28.65 -29.03
C SER A 293 4.13 28.01 -29.24
N ALA A 294 3.83 26.87 -28.63
CA ALA A 294 2.46 26.34 -28.54
C ALA A 294 1.67 27.03 -27.41
N ALA A 295 2.28 27.21 -26.22
CA ALA A 295 1.67 27.89 -25.08
C ALA A 295 1.38 29.38 -25.36
N GLU A 296 2.26 30.07 -26.08
CA GLU A 296 2.06 31.45 -26.51
C GLU A 296 0.86 31.58 -27.46
N ARG A 297 0.75 30.69 -28.47
CA ARG A 297 -0.40 30.67 -29.40
C ARG A 297 -1.71 30.35 -28.68
N ALA A 298 -1.71 29.41 -27.74
CA ALA A 298 -2.89 29.11 -26.91
C ALA A 298 -3.29 30.32 -26.05
N SER A 299 -2.32 31.03 -25.48
CA SER A 299 -2.54 32.24 -24.68
C SER A 299 -3.08 33.40 -25.52
N ALA A 300 -2.62 33.57 -26.76
CA ALA A 300 -3.14 34.56 -27.70
C ALA A 300 -4.59 34.23 -28.12
N ALA A 301 -4.88 32.96 -28.45
CA ALA A 301 -6.23 32.51 -28.78
C ALA A 301 -7.22 32.70 -27.61
N ALA A 302 -6.78 32.44 -26.37
CA ALA A 302 -7.59 32.65 -25.18
C ALA A 302 -7.94 34.14 -24.95
N ARG A 303 -7.03 35.07 -25.26
CA ARG A 303 -7.30 36.52 -25.20
C ARG A 303 -8.33 36.94 -26.25
N LEU A 304 -8.13 36.54 -27.52
CA LEU A 304 -9.07 36.82 -28.60
C LEU A 304 -10.48 36.26 -28.31
N ALA A 305 -10.57 35.07 -27.69
CA ALA A 305 -11.84 34.50 -27.25
C ALA A 305 -12.49 35.32 -26.11
N ALA A 306 -11.72 35.82 -25.14
CA ALA A 306 -12.22 36.68 -24.08
C ALA A 306 -12.73 38.04 -24.62
N ASP A 307 -11.99 38.63 -25.57
CA ASP A 307 -12.39 39.89 -26.22
C ASP A 307 -13.71 39.72 -27.00
N LEU A 308 -13.88 38.61 -27.74
CA LEU A 308 -15.13 38.28 -28.44
C LEU A 308 -16.33 38.11 -27.48
N VAL A 309 -16.13 37.50 -26.30
CA VAL A 309 -17.18 37.40 -25.27
C VAL A 309 -17.55 38.79 -24.74
N ASN A 310 -16.56 39.65 -24.50
CA ASN A 310 -16.78 40.99 -23.96
C ASN A 310 -17.51 41.90 -24.98
N VAL A 311 -17.14 41.82 -26.26
CA VAL A 311 -17.84 42.50 -27.36
C VAL A 311 -19.28 42.01 -27.48
N LYS A 312 -19.51 40.69 -27.41
CA LYS A 312 -20.89 40.14 -27.45
C LYS A 312 -21.76 40.65 -26.30
N PHE A 313 -21.20 40.72 -25.08
CA PHE A 313 -21.91 41.25 -23.91
C PHE A 313 -22.25 42.73 -24.05
N SER A 314 -21.34 43.56 -24.58
CA SER A 314 -21.62 44.98 -24.85
C SER A 314 -22.69 45.18 -25.93
N SER A 315 -22.73 44.34 -26.97
CA SER A 315 -23.72 44.43 -28.04
C SER A 315 -25.14 44.16 -27.54
N SER A 316 -25.35 43.06 -26.79
CA SER A 316 -26.68 42.72 -26.26
C SER A 316 -27.22 43.79 -25.31
N LYS A 317 -26.35 44.43 -24.52
CA LYS A 317 -26.74 45.49 -23.58
C LYS A 317 -27.18 46.80 -24.27
N ILE A 318 -26.89 46.99 -25.56
CA ILE A 318 -27.34 48.14 -26.35
C ILE A 318 -28.72 47.88 -27.00
N GLU A 319 -29.14 46.62 -27.09
CA GLU A 319 -30.45 46.24 -27.62
C GLU A 319 -31.55 46.24 -26.55
N GLU A 320 -31.24 45.88 -25.29
CA GLU A 320 -32.20 45.95 -24.17
C GLU A 320 -32.60 47.41 -23.82
N ASP A 321 -31.70 48.38 -23.98
CA ASP A 321 -31.89 49.78 -23.57
C ASP A 321 -32.68 50.62 -24.62
N LYS A 322 -33.44 49.95 -25.49
CA LYS A 322 -34.08 50.53 -26.70
C LYS A 322 -35.49 50.03 -27.03
N SER A 323 -36.12 49.24 -26.15
CA SER A 323 -37.44 48.64 -26.35
C SER A 323 -38.47 49.04 -25.28
#